data_AF-A0A1V3MZE0-F1
#
_entry.id   AF-A0A1V3MZE0-F1
#
_cell.length_a   1.000
_cell.length_b   1.000
_cell.length_c   1.000
_cell.angle_alpha   90.00
_cell.angle_beta   90.00
_cell.angle_gamma   90.00
#
_symmetry.space_group_name_H-M   'P 1'
#
loop_
_entity.id
_entity.type
_entity.pdbx_description
1 polymer ?
#
loop_
_entity_poly.entity_id
_entity_poly.type
_entity_poly.pdbx_seq_one_letter_code
_entity_poly.pdbx_strand_id
1 'polypeptide(L)'
;MENNEHFLTLLEGHPLFRSIIKNQDFSGVNLKDQVYTEELGNIYNFKSMQVGKHIFKNVQVSISPQITMVTIVTDETIFFDEPVRYFNQEGYIQEAEPYLVDSVPVIELRRKLRTFQMLGRTTRLSVYKCIVYGCMIKFSFPNESKIKEIMDNFDF
;
A
#
# COMPACT_ATOMS: atom_id res chain seq x y z
N MET A 1 16.31 -0.77 11.42
CA MET A 1 15.41 0.38 11.67
C MET A 1 15.60 1.49 10.63
N GLU A 2 16.84 1.82 10.25
CA GLU A 2 17.17 2.86 9.25
C GLU A 2 16.53 2.64 7.87
N ASN A 3 16.37 1.39 7.42
CA ASN A 3 15.80 1.10 6.10
C ASN A 3 14.32 1.50 5.96
N ASN A 4 13.53 1.37 7.03
CA ASN A 4 12.11 1.68 7.01
C ASN A 4 11.88 3.19 6.91
N GLU A 5 12.66 3.99 7.64
CA GLU A 5 12.52 5.44 7.62
C GLU A 5 12.98 6.02 6.29
N HIS A 6 14.09 5.50 5.74
CA HIS A 6 14.54 5.88 4.41
C HIS A 6 13.48 5.59 3.33
N PHE A 7 12.86 4.41 3.36
CA PHE A 7 11.81 4.06 2.41
C PHE A 7 10.58 4.98 2.53
N LEU A 8 10.15 5.29 3.75
CA LEU A 8 9.06 6.24 3.97
C LEU A 8 9.39 7.62 3.41
N THR A 9 10.60 8.14 3.65
CA THR A 9 11.04 9.42 3.08
C THR A 9 11.03 9.39 1.55
N LEU A 10 11.44 8.28 0.93
CA LEU A 10 11.37 8.13 -0.53
C LEU A 10 9.93 8.16 -1.05
N LEU A 11 8.99 7.51 -0.35
CA LEU A 11 7.57 7.54 -0.71
C LEU A 11 6.97 8.93 -0.54
N GLU A 12 7.24 9.61 0.58
CA GLU A 12 6.78 10.98 0.82
C GLU A 12 7.31 11.97 -0.21
N GLY A 13 8.55 11.78 -0.64
CA GLY A 13 9.20 12.60 -1.65
C GLY A 13 8.67 12.38 -3.07
N HIS A 14 8.02 11.25 -3.34
CA HIS A 14 7.56 10.93 -4.69
C HIS A 14 6.33 11.78 -5.08
N PRO A 15 6.37 12.57 -6.17
CA PRO A 15 5.32 13.53 -6.50
C PRO A 15 3.92 12.92 -6.62
N LEU A 16 3.82 11.72 -7.20
CA LEU A 16 2.55 10.99 -7.33
C LEU A 16 1.95 10.69 -5.96
N PHE A 17 2.73 10.10 -5.06
CA PHE A 17 2.23 9.72 -3.72
C PHE A 17 1.87 10.96 -2.93
N ARG A 18 2.70 12.01 -2.99
CA ARG A 18 2.41 13.28 -2.33
C ARG A 18 1.08 13.88 -2.78
N SER A 19 0.84 13.91 -4.09
CA SER A 19 -0.41 14.45 -4.65
C SER A 19 -1.61 13.61 -4.22
N ILE A 20 -1.54 12.29 -4.37
CA ILE A 20 -2.65 11.39 -4.05
C ILE A 20 -2.97 11.39 -2.55
N ILE A 21 -1.96 11.36 -1.68
CA ILE A 21 -2.17 11.33 -0.23
C ILE A 21 -2.80 12.64 0.26
N LYS A 22 -2.35 13.77 -0.31
CA LYS A 22 -2.83 15.12 0.05
C LYS A 22 -4.24 15.38 -0.47
N ASN A 23 -4.50 15.07 -1.73
CA ASN A 23 -5.76 15.44 -2.39
C ASN A 23 -6.83 14.35 -2.28
N GLN A 24 -6.45 13.12 -1.91
CA GLN A 24 -7.33 11.94 -1.91
C GLN A 24 -7.95 11.63 -3.26
N ASP A 25 -7.30 12.04 -4.34
CA ASP A 25 -7.70 11.79 -5.71
C ASP A 25 -6.46 11.86 -6.63
N PHE A 26 -6.69 11.74 -7.93
CA PHE A 26 -5.66 11.94 -8.95
C PHE A 26 -5.63 13.39 -9.48
N SER A 27 -6.33 14.33 -8.83
CA SER A 27 -6.34 15.72 -9.26
C SER A 27 -4.94 16.32 -9.12
N GLY A 28 -4.50 17.02 -10.16
CA GLY A 28 -3.16 17.59 -10.23
C GLY A 28 -2.03 16.57 -10.45
N VAL A 29 -2.34 15.29 -10.64
CA VAL A 29 -1.35 14.27 -11.00
C VAL A 29 -1.14 14.29 -12.51
N ASN A 30 0.08 14.58 -12.95
CA ASN A 30 0.44 14.35 -14.34
C ASN A 30 0.76 12.86 -14.57
N LEU A 31 -0.21 12.13 -15.10
CA LEU A 31 -0.06 10.72 -15.46
C LEU A 31 0.55 10.50 -16.85
N LYS A 32 0.79 11.57 -17.65
CA LYS A 32 1.26 11.44 -19.04
C LYS A 32 2.61 10.73 -19.16
N ASP A 33 3.44 10.83 -18.12
CA ASP A 33 4.77 10.23 -18.07
C ASP A 33 4.78 8.87 -17.33
N GLN A 34 3.60 8.33 -16.98
CA GLN A 34 3.46 7.09 -16.23
C GLN A 34 2.91 5.98 -17.12
N VAL A 35 3.58 4.82 -17.13
CA VAL A 35 3.07 3.62 -17.80
C VAL A 35 2.09 2.91 -16.86
N TYR A 36 0.80 3.17 -17.02
CA TYR A 36 -0.26 2.47 -16.29
C TYR A 36 -1.02 1.50 -17.20
N THR A 37 -1.55 0.46 -16.59
CA THR A 37 -2.12 -0.71 -17.28
C THR A 37 -3.64 -0.71 -17.31
N GLU A 38 -4.25 -0.08 -16.32
CA GLU A 38 -5.68 -0.15 -16.11
C GLU A 38 -6.14 1.00 -15.19
N GLU A 39 -7.27 1.61 -15.56
CA GLU A 39 -8.08 2.48 -14.73
C GLU A 39 -9.44 1.78 -14.58
N LEU A 40 -9.63 1.06 -13.47
CA LEU A 40 -10.92 0.45 -13.14
C LEU A 40 -11.54 1.24 -12.00
N GLY A 41 -12.31 2.27 -12.35
CA GLY A 41 -12.83 3.23 -11.38
C GLY A 41 -11.69 4.01 -10.71
N ASN A 42 -11.60 3.94 -9.38
CA ASN A 42 -10.60 4.67 -8.60
C ASN A 42 -9.33 3.84 -8.31
N ILE A 43 -9.00 2.87 -9.17
CA ILE A 43 -7.84 1.99 -9.04
C ILE A 43 -6.93 2.19 -10.25
N TYR A 44 -5.66 2.48 -9.99
CA TYR A 44 -4.62 2.69 -11.01
C TYR A 44 -3.45 1.74 -10.77
N ASN A 45 -3.11 0.96 -11.80
CA ASN A 45 -2.03 -0.04 -11.78
C ASN A 45 -0.85 0.42 -12.64
N PHE A 46 0.31 0.72 -12.04
CA PHE A 46 1.55 1.13 -12.69
C PHE A 46 2.51 -0.06 -12.87
N LYS A 47 2.95 -0.32 -14.12
CA LYS A 47 3.81 -1.46 -14.50
C LYS A 47 5.29 -1.32 -14.14
N SER A 48 5.72 -0.12 -13.78
CA SER A 48 7.05 0.17 -13.30
C SER A 48 7.04 1.56 -12.71
N MET A 49 7.46 1.69 -11.45
CA MET A 49 7.56 2.99 -10.79
C MET A 49 8.91 3.13 -10.11
N GLN A 50 9.66 4.16 -10.50
CA GLN A 50 10.91 4.50 -9.85
C GLN A 50 10.64 5.37 -8.62
N VAL A 51 11.14 4.93 -7.46
CA VAL A 51 11.04 5.65 -6.19
C VAL A 51 12.45 5.75 -5.62
N GLY A 52 13.06 6.93 -5.77
CA GLY A 52 14.48 7.12 -5.53
C GLY A 52 15.32 6.25 -6.48
N LYS A 53 16.15 5.37 -5.92
CA LYS A 53 17.00 4.43 -6.66
C LYS A 53 16.34 3.08 -6.96
N HIS A 54 15.14 2.85 -6.44
CA HIS A 54 14.47 1.56 -6.53
C HIS A 54 13.40 1.55 -7.61
N ILE A 55 13.20 0.40 -8.23
CA ILE A 55 12.18 0.20 -9.27
C ILE A 55 11.18 -0.82 -8.76
N PHE A 56 9.94 -0.37 -8.60
CA PHE A 56 8.83 -1.23 -8.23
C PHE A 56 8.15 -1.80 -9.47
N LYS A 57 8.09 -3.14 -9.54
CA LYS A 57 7.52 -3.85 -10.68
C LYS A 57 6.02 -3.61 -10.83
N ASN A 58 5.29 -3.49 -9.73
CA ASN A 58 3.89 -3.08 -9.80
C ASN A 58 3.55 -2.17 -8.62
N VAL A 59 2.95 -1.03 -8.91
CA VAL A 59 2.36 -0.15 -7.89
C VAL A 59 0.88 -0.02 -8.21
N GLN A 60 0.04 -0.39 -7.26
CA GLN A 60 -1.39 -0.15 -7.33
C GLN A 60 -1.74 0.99 -6.38
N VAL A 61 -2.52 1.95 -6.86
CA VAL A 61 -3.10 2.98 -6.02
C VAL A 61 -4.61 2.91 -6.16
N SER A 62 -5.30 2.71 -5.04
CA SER A 62 -6.75 2.62 -4.98
C SER A 62 -7.31 3.66 -4.02
N ILE A 63 -8.38 4.34 -4.41
CA ILE A 63 -8.98 5.42 -3.63
C ILE A 63 -10.47 5.11 -3.40
N SER A 64 -10.89 5.12 -2.14
CA SER A 64 -12.30 5.11 -1.76
C SER A 64 -12.61 6.31 -0.86
N PRO A 65 -13.90 6.63 -0.62
CA PRO A 65 -14.28 7.70 0.30
C PRO A 65 -13.66 7.56 1.70
N GLN A 66 -13.46 6.32 2.15
CA GLN A 66 -12.97 5.98 3.50
C GLN A 66 -11.46 5.79 3.55
N ILE A 67 -10.82 5.41 2.46
CA ILE A 67 -9.41 5.03 2.49
C ILE A 67 -8.72 5.30 1.16
N THR A 68 -7.56 5.96 1.23
CA THR A 68 -6.57 5.92 0.16
C THR A 68 -5.63 4.76 0.48
N MET A 69 -5.35 3.91 -0.49
CA MET A 69 -4.48 2.76 -0.33
C MET A 69 -3.45 2.74 -1.46
N VAL A 70 -2.18 2.62 -1.05
CA VAL A 70 -1.05 2.46 -1.95
C VAL A 70 -0.46 1.08 -1.66
N THR A 71 -0.46 0.24 -2.68
CA THR A 71 0.01 -1.13 -2.65
C THR A 71 1.20 -1.25 -3.59
N ILE A 72 2.32 -1.71 -3.07
CA ILE A 72 3.57 -1.83 -3.81
C ILE A 72 3.96 -3.30 -3.81
N VAL A 73 3.99 -3.92 -4.98
CA VAL A 73 4.48 -5.29 -5.16
C VAL A 73 5.94 -5.20 -5.56
N THR A 74 6.78 -5.91 -4.81
CA THR A 74 8.21 -5.94 -5.02
C THR A 74 8.76 -7.33 -4.78
N ASP A 75 9.68 -7.75 -5.62
CA ASP A 75 10.56 -8.89 -5.38
C ASP A 75 11.75 -8.51 -4.48
N GLU A 76 12.01 -7.22 -4.30
CA GLU A 76 13.04 -6.70 -3.40
C GLU A 76 12.48 -6.54 -1.99
N THR A 77 12.83 -7.49 -1.14
CA THR A 77 12.42 -7.51 0.27
C THR A 77 13.19 -6.55 1.17
N ILE A 78 14.17 -5.83 0.61
CA ILE A 78 15.19 -5.04 1.31
C ILE A 78 14.66 -3.78 2.01
N PHE A 79 13.43 -3.33 1.69
CA PHE A 79 12.82 -2.15 2.34
C PHE A 79 12.46 -2.39 3.80
N PHE A 80 12.49 -3.66 4.23
CA PHE A 80 12.32 -4.08 5.60
C PHE A 80 13.48 -5.01 5.92
N ASP A 81 14.13 -4.83 7.09
CA ASP A 81 15.39 -5.50 7.49
C ASP A 81 15.43 -7.04 7.29
N GLU A 82 14.29 -7.69 7.15
CA GLU A 82 14.04 -8.86 6.30
C GLU A 82 12.58 -9.29 6.55
N PRO A 83 11.79 -9.70 5.54
CA PRO A 83 10.48 -10.28 5.79
C PRO A 83 10.59 -11.52 6.66
N VAL A 84 11.68 -12.30 6.56
CA VAL A 84 11.90 -13.49 7.40
C VAL A 84 11.95 -13.11 8.90
N ARG A 85 12.60 -11.99 9.27
CA ARG A 85 12.64 -11.53 10.67
C ARG A 85 11.31 -10.99 11.17
N TYR A 86 10.49 -10.42 10.28
CA TYR A 86 9.14 -9.96 10.63
C TYR A 86 8.07 -11.06 10.58
N PHE A 87 8.26 -12.12 9.81
CA PHE A 87 7.31 -13.22 9.70
C PHE A 87 7.62 -14.38 10.67
N ASN A 88 8.87 -14.50 11.15
CA ASN A 88 9.26 -15.51 12.15
C ASN A 88 9.04 -15.06 13.60
N GLN A 89 8.46 -13.88 13.83
CA GLN A 89 8.04 -13.41 15.15
C GLN A 89 6.54 -13.64 15.30
N GLU A 90 6.08 -13.97 16.52
CA GLU A 90 4.65 -14.09 16.84
C GLU A 90 3.83 -12.86 16.39
N GLY A 91 2.54 -13.06 16.11
CA GLY A 91 1.60 -11.99 15.76
C GLY A 91 1.30 -11.80 14.26
N TYR A 92 1.60 -12.79 13.42
CA TYR A 92 1.09 -12.80 12.04
C TYR A 92 -0.35 -13.31 11.99
N ILE A 93 -1.10 -12.80 11.02
CA ILE A 93 -2.42 -13.32 10.67
C ILE A 93 -2.26 -14.03 9.32
N GLN A 94 -2.69 -15.29 9.27
CA GLN A 94 -2.82 -16.01 8.01
C GLN A 94 -4.25 -15.85 7.52
N GLU A 95 -4.42 -15.20 6.38
CA GLU A 95 -5.71 -15.00 5.73
C GLU A 95 -5.72 -15.83 4.44
N ALA A 96 -6.74 -16.68 4.28
CA ALA A 96 -7.02 -17.30 3.01
C ALA A 96 -7.88 -16.32 2.22
N GLU A 97 -7.38 -15.85 1.09
CA GLU A 97 -8.15 -14.94 0.25
C GLU A 97 -9.27 -15.72 -0.45
N PRO A 98 -10.44 -15.10 -0.66
CA PRO A 98 -11.60 -15.78 -1.24
C PRO A 98 -11.45 -16.07 -2.74
N TYR A 99 -10.40 -15.56 -3.38
CA TYR A 99 -10.16 -15.71 -4.82
C TYR A 99 -8.94 -16.61 -5.10
N LEU A 100 -8.99 -17.27 -6.26
CA LEU A 100 -7.89 -18.08 -6.78
C LEU A 100 -7.07 -17.25 -7.76
N VAL A 101 -5.75 -17.46 -7.78
CA VAL A 101 -4.89 -17.00 -8.88
C VAL A 101 -4.35 -18.23 -9.59
N ASP A 102 -4.58 -18.32 -10.89
CA ASP A 102 -4.23 -19.49 -11.71
C ASP A 102 -4.71 -20.81 -11.11
N SER A 103 -5.96 -20.81 -10.59
CA SER A 103 -6.58 -21.94 -9.88
C SER A 103 -5.89 -22.36 -8.58
N VAL A 104 -4.93 -21.59 -8.07
CA VAL A 104 -4.27 -21.81 -6.79
C VAL A 104 -4.91 -20.93 -5.71
N PRO A 105 -5.32 -21.50 -4.56
CA PRO A 105 -5.76 -20.72 -3.41
C PRO A 105 -4.65 -19.79 -2.94
N VAL A 106 -4.97 -18.50 -2.83
CA VAL A 106 -4.03 -17.50 -2.36
C VAL A 106 -4.06 -17.52 -0.83
N ILE A 107 -2.95 -17.98 -0.23
CA ILE A 107 -2.71 -17.85 1.21
C ILE A 107 -1.80 -16.65 1.42
N GLU A 108 -2.30 -15.66 2.14
CA GLU A 108 -1.56 -14.46 2.48
C GLU A 108 -1.14 -14.48 3.95
N LEU A 109 0.16 -14.26 4.18
CA LEU A 109 0.67 -13.95 5.50
C LEU A 109 0.71 -12.43 5.65
N ARG A 110 -0.04 -11.92 6.63
CA ARG A 110 -0.18 -10.49 6.88
C ARG A 110 0.40 -10.11 8.22
N ARG A 111 1.14 -9.00 8.25
CA ARG A 111 1.57 -8.34 9.48
C ARG A 111 1.35 -6.84 9.42
N LYS A 112 0.64 -6.30 10.40
CA LYS A 112 0.57 -4.84 10.62
C LYS A 112 1.83 -4.43 11.37
N LEU A 113 2.63 -3.54 10.79
CA LEU A 113 3.91 -3.13 11.38
C LEU A 113 3.71 -1.98 12.36
N ARG A 114 3.11 -0.88 11.91
CA ARG A 114 2.90 0.32 12.73
C ARG A 114 1.85 1.26 12.16
N THR A 115 1.41 2.19 13.02
CA THR A 115 0.67 3.40 12.65
C THR A 115 1.57 4.60 12.91
N PHE A 116 1.62 5.58 12.01
CA PHE A 116 2.45 6.79 12.12
C PHE A 116 1.81 7.95 11.34
N GLN A 117 2.35 9.16 11.47
CA GLN A 117 1.92 10.32 10.68
C GLN A 117 2.76 10.43 9.41
N MET A 118 2.11 10.56 8.26
CA MET A 118 2.76 10.78 6.97
C MET A 118 2.01 11.88 6.23
N LEU A 119 2.70 12.93 5.80
CA LEU A 119 2.09 14.12 5.17
C LEU A 119 0.88 14.69 5.95
N GLY A 120 0.95 14.68 7.28
CA GLY A 120 -0.12 15.17 8.17
C GLY A 120 -1.33 14.24 8.31
N ARG A 121 -1.20 12.97 7.92
CA ARG A 121 -2.28 11.98 7.98
C ARG A 121 -1.85 10.72 8.72
N THR A 122 -2.79 10.16 9.49
CA THR A 122 -2.63 8.83 10.08
C THR A 122 -2.45 7.80 8.97
N THR A 123 -1.33 7.08 9.03
CA THR A 123 -0.93 6.09 8.02
C THR A 123 -0.68 4.76 8.71
N ARG A 124 -1.27 3.70 8.17
CA ARG A 124 -1.06 2.31 8.62
C ARG A 124 -0.18 1.59 7.61
N LEU A 125 0.90 0.99 8.09
CA LEU A 125 1.81 0.18 7.29
C LEU A 125 1.62 -1.30 7.58
N SER A 126 1.41 -2.07 6.53
CA SER A 126 1.30 -3.53 6.59
C SER A 126 2.17 -4.17 5.52
N VAL A 127 2.68 -5.36 5.80
CA VAL A 127 3.44 -6.18 4.85
C VAL A 127 2.72 -7.50 4.68
N TYR A 128 2.67 -7.96 3.44
CA TYR A 128 2.01 -9.17 3.00
C TYR A 128 3.02 -10.04 2.26
N LYS A 129 2.87 -11.36 2.41
CA LYS A 129 3.65 -12.35 1.66
C LYS A 129 2.74 -13.43 1.13
N CYS A 130 2.87 -13.73 -0.16
CA CYS A 130 2.17 -14.83 -0.83
C CYS A 130 3.08 -15.49 -1.87
N ILE A 131 2.82 -16.75 -2.18
CA ILE A 131 3.52 -17.51 -3.22
C ILE A 131 3.27 -16.94 -4.64
N VAL A 132 2.16 -16.25 -4.86
CA VAL A 132 1.73 -15.78 -6.19
C VAL A 132 2.48 -14.53 -6.62
N TYR A 133 2.55 -13.52 -5.74
CA TYR A 133 3.11 -12.20 -6.06
C TYR A 133 4.35 -11.86 -5.23
N GLY A 134 4.84 -12.78 -4.39
CA GLY A 134 6.00 -12.56 -3.53
C GLY A 134 5.67 -11.68 -2.32
N CYS A 135 6.27 -10.49 -2.24
CA CYS A 135 6.07 -9.56 -1.13
C CYS A 135 5.31 -8.31 -1.59
N MET A 136 4.42 -7.85 -0.72
CA MET A 136 3.63 -6.66 -0.96
C MET A 136 3.69 -5.75 0.27
N ILE A 137 3.88 -4.45 0.01
CA ILE A 137 3.91 -3.39 1.01
C ILE A 137 2.66 -2.55 0.82
N LYS A 138 1.90 -2.36 1.89
CA LYS A 138 0.64 -1.63 1.85
C LYS A 138 0.64 -0.48 2.82
N PHE A 139 0.38 0.71 2.28
CA PHE A 139 0.12 1.93 3.01
C PHE A 139 -1.36 2.24 2.93
N SER A 140 -1.97 2.48 4.08
CA SER A 140 -3.39 2.81 4.21
C SER A 140 -3.53 4.15 4.91
N PHE A 141 -4.26 5.06 4.28
CA PHE A 141 -4.53 6.41 4.77
C PHE A 141 -6.04 6.53 5.01
N PRO A 142 -6.52 6.24 6.23
CA PRO A 142 -7.93 6.34 6.56
C PRO A 142 -8.40 7.80 6.47
N ASN A 143 -9.59 7.99 5.95
CA ASN A 143 -10.31 9.24 6.02
C ASN A 143 -11.10 9.28 7.33
N GLU A 144 -10.46 9.72 8.40
CA GLU A 144 -11.02 9.62 9.76
C GLU A 144 -12.35 10.37 9.91
N SER A 145 -12.51 11.53 9.26
CA SER A 145 -13.79 12.27 9.28
C SER A 145 -14.91 11.49 8.61
N LYS A 146 -14.64 10.88 7.44
CA LYS A 146 -15.65 10.08 6.73
C LYS A 146 -15.95 8.75 7.39
N ILE A 147 -14.94 8.12 8.00
CA ILE A 147 -15.12 6.92 8.83
C ILE A 147 -16.01 7.26 10.02
N LYS A 148 -15.74 8.37 10.71
CA LYS A 148 -16.56 8.82 11.83
C LYS A 148 -17.99 9.13 11.39
N GLU A 149 -18.19 9.87 10.30
CA GLU A 149 -19.52 10.14 9.75
C GLU A 149 -20.29 8.85 9.45
N ILE A 150 -19.62 7.83 8.90
CA ILE A 150 -20.26 6.52 8.65
C ILE A 150 -20.61 5.84 9.96
N MET A 151 -19.67 5.76 10.92
CA MET A 151 -19.91 5.14 12.22
C MET A 151 -21.03 5.83 12.99
N ASP A 152 -21.12 7.17 12.92
CA ASP A 152 -22.17 7.97 13.55
C ASP A 152 -23.54 7.78 12.85
N ASN A 153 -23.55 7.30 11.59
CA ASN A 153 -24.78 6.95 10.86
C ASN A 153 -25.18 5.46 11.02
N PHE A 154 -24.34 4.64 11.63
CA PHE A 154 -24.66 3.27 12.03
C PHE A 154 -24.96 3.27 13.54
N ASP A 155 -26.20 3.58 13.91
CA ASP A 155 -26.70 3.32 15.26
C ASP A 155 -26.67 1.79 15.51
N PHE A 156 -25.83 1.34 16.44
CA PHE A 156 -25.89 0.01 17.05
C PHE A 156 -26.71 0.05 18.34
#